data_AF-A0AA40DDI8-F1
#
_entry.id   AF-A0AA40DDI8-F1
#
_cell.length_a   1.000
_cell.length_b   1.000
_cell.length_c   1.000
_cell.angle_alpha   90.00
_cell.angle_beta   90.00
_cell.angle_gamma   90.00
#
_symmetry.space_group_name_H-M   'P 1'
#
loop_
_entity.id
_entity.type
_entity.pdbx_description
1 polymer ?
#
loop_
_entity_poly.entity_id
_entity_poly.type
_entity_poly.pdbx_seq_one_letter_code
_entity_poly.pdbx_strand_id
1 'polypeptide(L)'
;MSSPEPQQQKSQKQIDTEFTSYYLQRATQEFGEALDAVRSADDFKPDSSIAVLISALQQGTEMFSAEDKRAVICSEGSAKSSSSSSSK
;
A
#
# COMPACT_ATOMS: atom_id res chain seq x y z
N MET A 1 -9.24 25.34 -36.03
CA MET A 1 -9.23 25.52 -34.57
C MET A 1 -9.90 24.30 -33.97
N SER A 2 -9.13 23.34 -33.47
CA SER A 2 -9.71 22.14 -32.83
C SER A 2 -10.10 22.50 -31.40
N SER A 3 -11.40 22.38 -31.10
CA SER A 3 -11.93 22.54 -29.75
C SER A 3 -11.29 21.53 -28.80
N PRO A 4 -10.93 21.92 -27.56
CA PRO A 4 -10.52 20.95 -26.55
C PRO A 4 -11.73 20.09 -26.16
N GLU A 5 -11.57 18.77 -26.22
CA GLU A 5 -12.56 17.80 -25.75
C GLU A 5 -12.84 18.01 -24.25
N PRO A 6 -14.08 17.83 -23.79
CA PRO A 6 -14.40 17.89 -22.37
C PRO A 6 -13.72 16.70 -21.67
N GLN A 7 -12.64 16.98 -20.94
CA GLN A 7 -11.98 15.98 -20.11
C GLN A 7 -12.98 15.49 -19.06
N GLN A 8 -13.50 14.28 -19.24
CA GLN A 8 -14.39 13.62 -18.30
C GLN A 8 -13.71 13.56 -16.93
N GLN A 9 -14.21 14.37 -16.00
CA GLN A 9 -13.65 14.53 -14.66
C GLN A 9 -13.94 13.25 -13.87
N LYS A 10 -12.88 12.51 -13.51
CA LYS A 10 -12.99 11.28 -12.70
C LYS A 10 -13.60 11.61 -11.34
N SER A 11 -14.49 10.76 -10.86
CA SER A 11 -14.99 10.87 -9.48
C SER A 11 -13.89 10.57 -8.47
N GLN A 12 -14.00 11.09 -7.23
CA GLN A 12 -13.01 10.83 -6.18
C GLN A 12 -12.77 9.33 -5.96
N LYS A 13 -13.83 8.52 -5.98
CA LYS A 13 -13.73 7.06 -5.84
C LYS A 13 -12.90 6.40 -6.96
N GLN A 14 -13.01 6.90 -8.19
CA GLN A 14 -12.19 6.42 -9.31
C GLN A 14 -10.73 6.84 -9.15
N ILE A 15 -10.48 8.07 -8.70
CA ILE A 15 -9.13 8.57 -8.39
C ILE A 15 -8.49 7.72 -7.30
N ASP A 16 -9.19 7.47 -6.20
CA ASP A 16 -8.70 6.66 -5.09
C ASP A 16 -8.36 5.24 -5.54
N THR A 17 -9.24 4.61 -6.34
CA THR A 17 -9.02 3.24 -6.85
C THR A 17 -7.79 3.15 -7.76
N GLU A 18 -7.66 4.07 -8.71
CA GLU A 18 -6.50 4.11 -9.61
C GLU A 18 -5.21 4.43 -8.86
N PHE A 19 -5.26 5.37 -7.91
CA PHE A 19 -4.12 5.72 -7.08
C PHE A 19 -3.66 4.54 -6.24
N THR A 20 -4.58 3.84 -5.55
CA THR A 20 -4.24 2.65 -4.76
C THR A 20 -3.59 1.58 -5.63
N SER A 21 -4.15 1.29 -6.81
CA SER A 21 -3.57 0.30 -7.74
C SER A 21 -2.15 0.70 -8.18
N TYR A 22 -1.97 1.95 -8.58
CA TYR A 22 -0.67 2.48 -9.00
C TYR A 22 0.35 2.44 -7.85
N TYR A 23 -0.04 2.92 -6.67
CA TYR A 23 0.83 2.98 -5.50
C TYR A 23 1.27 1.59 -5.06
N LEU A 24 0.35 0.62 -4.97
CA LEU A 24 0.68 -0.75 -4.58
C LEU A 24 1.65 -1.39 -5.58
N GLN A 25 1.40 -1.22 -6.89
CA GLN A 25 2.31 -1.74 -7.92
C GLN A 25 3.70 -1.10 -7.78
N ARG A 26 3.76 0.23 -7.68
CA ARG A 26 5.02 0.98 -7.62
C ARG A 26 5.82 0.67 -6.35
N ALA A 27 5.18 0.72 -5.19
CA ALA A 27 5.82 0.43 -3.91
C ALA A 27 6.34 -1.01 -3.84
N THR A 28 5.58 -1.99 -4.36
CA THR A 28 6.02 -3.38 -4.40
C THR A 28 7.22 -3.57 -5.32
N GLN A 29 7.21 -2.92 -6.49
CA GLN A 29 8.33 -2.98 -7.42
C GLN A 29 9.61 -2.38 -6.80
N GLU A 30 9.52 -1.17 -6.24
CA GLU A 30 10.66 -0.49 -5.61
C GLU A 30 11.20 -1.28 -4.41
N PHE A 31 10.32 -1.90 -3.63
CA PHE A 31 10.74 -2.77 -2.54
C PHE A 31 11.49 -4.01 -3.03
N GLY A 32 11.02 -4.66 -4.10
CA GLY A 32 11.71 -5.80 -4.73
C GLY A 32 13.08 -5.42 -5.27
N GLU A 33 13.17 -4.30 -5.98
CA GLU A 33 14.44 -3.77 -6.52
C GLU A 33 15.44 -3.44 -5.39
N ALA A 34 14.98 -2.86 -4.28
CA ALA A 34 15.82 -2.58 -3.13
C ALA A 34 16.34 -3.86 -2.46
N LEU A 35 15.51 -4.90 -2.32
CA LEU A 35 15.93 -6.19 -1.79
C LEU A 35 16.96 -6.88 -2.69
N ASP A 36 16.74 -6.84 -4.01
CA ASP A 36 17.69 -7.39 -4.98
C ASP A 36 19.02 -6.63 -4.92
N ALA A 37 18.99 -5.30 -4.83
CA ALA A 37 20.19 -4.47 -4.68
C ALA A 37 20.96 -4.85 -3.42
N VAL A 38 20.30 -4.92 -2.26
CA VAL A 38 20.93 -5.35 -0.99
C VAL A 38 21.52 -6.74 -1.10
N ARG A 39 20.81 -7.68 -1.74
CA ARG A 39 21.27 -9.07 -1.90
C ARG A 39 22.44 -9.20 -2.86
N SER A 40 22.52 -8.33 -3.86
CA SER A 40 23.59 -8.30 -4.85
C SER A 40 24.84 -7.56 -4.38
N ALA A 41 24.80 -6.89 -3.23
CA ALA A 41 25.92 -6.12 -2.70
C ALA A 41 27.08 -7.04 -2.26
N ASP A 42 28.31 -6.63 -2.54
CA ASP A 42 29.52 -7.42 -2.28
C ASP A 42 29.75 -7.73 -0.78
N ASP A 43 29.19 -6.91 0.10
CA ASP A 43 29.27 -7.05 1.55
C ASP A 43 28.06 -7.76 2.18
N PHE A 44 27.12 -8.25 1.36
CA PHE A 44 25.97 -9.00 1.84
C PHE A 44 26.41 -10.30 2.52
N LYS A 45 26.06 -10.44 3.80
CA LYS A 45 26.33 -11.62 4.61
C LYS A 45 24.99 -12.25 4.99
N PRO A 46 24.63 -13.44 4.45
CA PRO A 46 23.29 -14.02 4.61
C PRO A 46 22.77 -14.00 6.06
N ASP A 47 23.59 -14.40 7.04
CA ASP A 47 23.12 -14.50 8.42
C ASP A 47 22.90 -13.13 9.10
N SER A 48 23.78 -12.16 8.86
CA SER A 48 23.70 -10.84 9.53
C SER A 48 22.87 -9.82 8.74
N SER A 49 22.94 -9.83 7.42
CA SER A 49 22.20 -8.88 6.56
C SER A 49 20.70 -9.16 6.59
N ILE A 50 20.29 -10.43 6.69
CA ILE A 50 18.87 -10.78 6.89
C ILE A 50 18.35 -10.28 8.24
N ALA A 51 19.14 -10.36 9.32
CA ALA A 51 18.76 -9.82 10.63
C ALA A 51 18.56 -8.29 10.60
N VAL A 52 19.38 -7.57 9.83
CA VAL A 52 19.21 -6.12 9.59
C VAL A 52 17.92 -5.85 8.82
N LEU A 53 17.63 -6.62 7.75
CA LEU A 53 16.39 -6.47 6.99
C LEU A 53 15.14 -6.73 7.85
N ILE A 54 15.16 -7.77 8.68
CA ILE A 54 14.08 -8.06 9.64
C ILE A 54 13.90 -6.87 10.60
N SER A 55 15.00 -6.33 11.14
CA SER A 55 14.94 -5.19 12.07
C SER A 55 14.36 -3.93 11.41
N ALA A 56 14.73 -3.66 10.16
CA ALA A 56 14.18 -2.52 9.40
C ALA A 56 12.69 -2.69 9.11
N LEU A 57 12.24 -3.91 8.75
CA LEU A 57 10.82 -4.21 8.56
C LEU A 57 10.04 -4.05 9.87
N GLN A 58 10.59 -4.50 11.00
CA GLN A 58 9.98 -4.31 12.32
C GLN A 58 9.83 -2.84 12.68
N GLN A 59 10.88 -2.02 12.47
CA GLN A 59 10.81 -0.57 12.69
C GLN A 59 9.74 0.10 11.83
N GLY A 60 9.57 -0.34 10.58
CA GLY A 60 8.48 0.11 9.71
C GLY A 60 7.09 -0.13 10.33
N THR A 61 6.91 -1.20 11.11
CA THR A 61 5.65 -1.44 11.83
C THR A 61 5.50 -0.59 13.09
N GLU A 62 6.59 -0.14 13.71
CA GLU A 62 6.56 0.73 14.89
C GLU A 62 6.19 2.18 14.56
N MET A 63 6.34 2.57 13.30
CA MET A 63 5.91 3.87 12.77
C MET A 63 4.39 4.08 12.84
N PHE A 64 3.61 3.00 13.02
CA PHE A 64 2.16 3.07 13.15
C PHE A 64 1.74 3.12 14.61
N SER A 65 0.85 4.05 14.95
CA SER A 65 0.25 4.10 16.27
C SER A 65 -0.61 2.85 16.53
N ALA A 66 -0.89 2.56 17.80
CA ALA A 66 -1.77 1.45 18.14
C ALA A 66 -3.19 1.62 17.55
N GLU A 67 -3.64 2.84 17.34
CA GLU A 67 -4.92 3.15 16.69
C GLU A 67 -4.87 2.89 15.19
N ASP A 68 -3.81 3.30 14.50
CA ASP A 68 -3.63 3.03 13.06
C ASP A 68 -3.56 1.52 12.79
N LYS A 69 -2.83 0.78 13.62
CA LYS A 69 -2.76 -0.69 13.56
C LYS A 69 -4.15 -1.32 13.71
N ARG A 70 -4.95 -0.84 14.66
CA ARG A 70 -6.33 -1.32 14.87
C ARG A 70 -7.24 -0.97 13.70
N ALA A 71 -7.12 0.24 13.14
CA ALA A 71 -7.90 0.66 11.98
C ALA A 71 -7.61 -0.22 10.76
N VAL A 72 -6.35 -0.56 10.49
CA VAL A 72 -5.95 -1.46 9.40
C VAL A 72 -6.57 -2.85 9.55
N ILE A 73 -6.51 -3.44 10.75
CA ILE A 73 -7.03 -4.80 11.01
C ILE A 73 -8.57 -4.83 10.99
N CYS A 74 -9.22 -3.79 11.54
CA CYS A 74 -10.68 -3.74 11.63
C CYS A 74 -11.37 -3.28 10.32
N SER A 75 -10.65 -2.61 9.41
CA SER A 75 -11.18 -2.19 8.11
C SER A 75 -11.54 -3.38 7.21
N GLU A 76 -10.78 -4.48 7.27
CA GLU A 76 -11.09 -5.75 6.58
C GLU A 76 -12.36 -6.45 7.13
N GLY A 77 -12.84 -6.06 8.32
CA GLY A 77 -14.04 -6.65 8.94
C GLY A 77 -15.35 -5.91 8.67
N SER A 78 -15.33 -4.70 8.09
CA SER A 78 -16.53 -3.83 8.05
C SER A 78 -17.22 -3.73 6.68
N ALA A 79 -16.65 -4.31 5.62
CA ALA A 79 -17.24 -4.22 4.27
C ALA A 79 -18.43 -5.18 4.00
N LYS A 80 -18.87 -5.99 4.98
CA LYS A 80 -20.02 -6.92 4.84
C LYS A 80 -21.13 -6.74 5.87
N SER A 81 -21.48 -5.50 6.23
CA SER A 81 -22.72 -5.25 7.00
C SER A 81 -23.37 -3.92 6.64
N SER A 82 -23.71 -3.72 5.38
CA SER A 82 -24.66 -2.68 4.98
C SER A 82 -25.43 -3.09 3.73
N SER A 83 -26.17 -4.20 3.83
CA SER A 83 -27.30 -4.47 2.92
C SER A 83 -28.41 -5.20 3.67
N SER A 84 -29.65 -4.76 3.42
CA SER A 84 -30.96 -5.12 4.02
C SER A 84 -31.29 -4.45 5.38
N SER A 85 -32.40 -3.74 5.58
CA SER A 85 -33.51 -3.37 4.70
C SER A 85 -34.23 -2.16 5.30
N SER A 86 -34.52 -1.18 4.45
CA SER A 86 -35.60 -0.21 4.65
C SER A 86 -36.94 -0.89 4.36
N SER A 87 -37.98 -0.62 5.15
CA SER A 87 -39.42 -0.56 4.80
C SER A 87 -40.18 -0.40 6.13
N LYS A 88 -40.56 0.84 6.47
CA LYS A 88 -41.87 1.47 6.24
C LYS A 88 -42.97 0.94 7.16
#